data_AF-A0A831YIU4-F1
#
_entry.id   AF-A0A831YIU4-F1
#
_cell.length_a   1.000
_cell.length_b   1.000
_cell.length_c   1.000
_cell.angle_alpha   90.00
_cell.angle_beta   90.00
_cell.angle_gamma   90.00
#
_symmetry.space_group_name_H-M   'P 1'
#
loop_
_entity.id
_entity.type
_entity.pdbx_description
1 polymer ?
#
loop_
_entity_poly.entity_id
_entity_poly.type
_entity_poly.pdbx_seq_one_letter_code
_entity_poly.pdbx_strand_id
1 'polypeptide(L)'
;GVPRYRVAGLVRARGVGVGVAAGGFEELVWQEGKRSRNIMRSELAAANCVKAWLAQNGYAVREDYASVPRPFDVVVAKGGQTYVVEVKGKWVGRRDDPISFTANEIDFASRFPDRYIVCIAYTDGDRCVELACKPFAQFQKEWVLETVRGIEYKYNARKRQGS
;
A
#
# COMPACT_ATOMS: atom_id res chain seq x y z
N GLY A 1 7.85 21.20 -36.67
CA GLY A 1 6.55 21.83 -36.37
C GLY A 1 6.19 21.49 -34.94
N VAL A 2 5.97 22.48 -34.09
CA VAL A 2 5.65 22.27 -32.67
C VAL A 2 4.14 22.00 -32.54
N PRO A 3 3.68 20.97 -31.81
CA PRO A 3 2.25 20.72 -31.65
C PRO A 3 1.64 21.82 -30.79
N ARG A 4 0.60 22.49 -31.31
CA ARG A 4 -0.25 23.42 -30.55
C ARG A 4 -1.32 22.62 -29.81
N TYR A 5 -1.21 22.50 -28.49
CA TYR A 5 -2.35 22.08 -27.67
C TYR A 5 -3.20 23.30 -27.31
N ARG A 6 -4.53 23.19 -27.48
CA ARG A 6 -5.50 24.17 -26.96
C ARG A 6 -5.82 23.79 -25.51
N VAL A 7 -5.47 24.67 -24.58
CA VAL A 7 -5.95 24.58 -23.19
C VAL A 7 -7.39 25.10 -23.17
N ALA A 8 -8.36 24.22 -22.92
CA ALA A 8 -9.74 24.62 -22.69
C ALA A 8 -9.86 25.20 -21.27
N GLY A 9 -10.17 26.50 -21.17
CA GLY A 9 -10.40 27.18 -19.90
C GLY A 9 -11.71 26.74 -19.28
N LEU A 10 -11.64 26.14 -18.09
CA LEU A 10 -12.80 25.74 -17.29
C LEU A 10 -13.15 26.91 -16.35
N VAL A 11 -14.22 27.65 -16.67
CA VAL A 11 -14.75 28.69 -15.78
C VAL A 11 -15.49 28.02 -14.63
N ARG A 12 -14.93 28.05 -13.42
CA ARG A 12 -15.64 27.64 -12.20
C ARG A 12 -16.53 28.78 -11.69
N ALA A 13 -17.82 28.49 -11.54
CA ALA A 13 -18.74 29.33 -10.79
C ALA A 13 -18.29 29.40 -9.32
N ARG A 14 -18.24 30.62 -8.76
CA ARG A 14 -17.88 30.88 -7.36
C ARG A 14 -19.01 30.45 -6.43
N GLY A 15 -18.85 29.32 -5.75
CA GLY A 15 -19.59 28.99 -4.52
C GLY A 15 -18.80 29.50 -3.31
N VAL A 16 -19.46 30.26 -2.43
CA VAL A 16 -18.89 30.76 -1.18
C VAL A 16 -18.66 29.56 -0.25
N GLY A 17 -17.40 29.12 -0.18
CA GLY A 17 -16.93 28.09 0.73
C GLY A 17 -15.69 28.59 1.43
N VAL A 18 -15.68 28.49 2.75
CA VAL A 18 -14.63 28.92 3.68
C VAL A 18 -13.24 28.64 3.11
N GLY A 19 -12.49 29.70 2.83
CA GLY A 19 -11.17 29.64 2.24
C GLY A 19 -10.19 28.95 3.18
N VAL A 20 -9.90 27.68 2.93
CA VAL A 20 -8.61 27.11 3.31
C VAL A 20 -7.63 27.78 2.36
N ALA A 21 -6.67 28.55 2.90
CA ALA A 21 -5.56 29.07 2.11
C ALA A 21 -4.76 27.89 1.56
N ALA A 22 -5.20 27.38 0.40
CA ALA A 22 -4.43 26.44 -0.39
C ALA A 22 -3.26 27.25 -0.94
N GLY A 23 -2.04 26.83 -0.59
CA GLY A 23 -0.82 27.40 -1.14
C GLY A 23 -0.87 27.50 -2.67
N GLY A 24 -0.05 28.40 -3.23
CA GLY A 24 0.13 28.49 -4.68
C GLY A 24 0.54 27.14 -5.31
N PHE A 25 0.46 27.05 -6.64
CA PHE A 25 0.83 25.83 -7.39
C PHE A 25 2.19 25.28 -6.96
N GLU A 26 3.19 26.15 -6.81
CA GLU A 26 4.55 25.82 -6.41
C GLU A 26 4.59 25.17 -5.02
N GLU A 27 3.83 25.70 -4.06
CA GLU A 27 3.77 25.15 -2.70
C GLU A 27 3.14 23.75 -2.71
N LEU A 28 2.06 23.56 -3.46
CA LEU A 28 1.42 22.25 -3.61
C LEU A 28 2.35 21.23 -4.26
N VAL A 29 3.10 21.62 -5.30
CA VAL A 29 4.11 20.75 -5.93
C VAL A 29 5.19 20.35 -4.93
N TRP A 30 5.70 21.29 -4.13
CA TRP A 30 6.68 20.98 -3.10
C TRP A 30 6.15 20.03 -2.02
N GLN A 31 4.90 20.25 -1.58
CA GLN A 31 4.22 19.41 -0.61
C GLN A 31 4.03 17.98 -1.15
N GLU A 32 3.54 17.83 -2.38
CA GLU A 32 3.36 16.52 -3.02
C GLU A 32 4.70 15.82 -3.29
N GLY A 33 5.74 16.55 -3.69
CA GLY A 33 7.09 15.99 -3.83
C GLY A 33 7.64 15.49 -2.49
N LYS A 34 7.44 16.22 -1.40
CA LYS A 34 7.82 15.78 -0.04
C LYS A 34 7.04 14.54 0.39
N ARG A 35 5.72 14.53 0.12
CA ARG A 35 4.84 13.40 0.42
C ARG A 35 5.27 12.15 -0.33
N SER A 36 5.52 12.24 -1.63
CA SER A 36 5.98 11.13 -2.47
C SER A 36 7.28 10.51 -1.93
N ARG A 37 8.28 11.34 -1.59
CA ARG A 37 9.53 10.86 -0.96
C ARG A 37 9.29 10.14 0.36
N ASN A 38 8.38 10.66 1.19
CA ASN A 38 8.05 10.02 2.47
C ASN A 38 7.33 8.67 2.28
N ILE A 39 6.48 8.56 1.26
CA ILE A 39 5.82 7.30 0.89
C ILE A 39 6.87 6.27 0.47
N MET A 40 7.77 6.65 -0.45
CA MET A 40 8.86 5.77 -0.90
C MET A 40 9.76 5.30 0.25
N ARG A 41 10.13 6.20 1.18
CA ARG A 41 10.89 5.82 2.38
C ARG A 41 10.16 4.81 3.24
N SER A 42 8.88 5.05 3.49
CA SER A 42 8.04 4.15 4.29
C SER A 42 7.88 2.77 3.62
N GLU A 43 7.74 2.76 2.30
CA GLU A 43 7.63 1.54 1.48
C GLU A 43 8.92 0.72 1.54
N LEU A 44 10.09 1.35 1.35
CA LEU A 44 11.39 0.70 1.47
C LEU A 44 11.64 0.18 2.89
N ALA A 45 11.28 0.95 3.92
CA ALA A 45 11.40 0.52 5.31
C ALA A 45 10.51 -0.70 5.61
N ALA A 46 9.28 -0.71 5.08
CA ALA A 46 8.38 -1.85 5.19
C ALA A 46 8.94 -3.09 4.49
N ALA A 47 9.43 -2.96 3.25
CA ALA A 47 10.02 -4.06 2.50
C ALA A 47 11.23 -4.65 3.24
N ASN A 48 12.14 -3.82 3.74
CA ASN A 48 13.29 -4.28 4.53
C ASN A 48 12.87 -5.00 5.82
N CYS A 49 11.84 -4.51 6.50
CA CYS A 49 11.31 -5.17 7.69
C CYS A 49 10.76 -6.57 7.37
N VAL A 50 9.99 -6.68 6.30
CA VAL A 50 9.42 -7.96 5.84
C VAL A 50 10.51 -8.94 5.45
N LYS A 51 11.56 -8.49 4.74
CA LYS A 51 12.69 -9.35 4.38
C LYS A 51 13.44 -9.90 5.58
N ALA A 52 13.67 -9.07 6.59
CA ALA A 52 14.29 -9.52 7.85
C ALA A 52 13.42 -10.59 8.54
N TRP A 53 12.10 -10.38 8.61
CA TRP A 53 11.17 -11.37 9.18
C TRP A 53 11.12 -12.67 8.39
N LEU A 54 11.10 -12.59 7.05
CA LEU A 54 11.10 -13.77 6.18
C LEU A 54 12.35 -14.63 6.42
N ALA A 55 13.53 -14.00 6.46
CA ALA A 55 14.79 -14.69 6.74
C ALA A 55 14.78 -15.35 8.14
N GLN A 56 14.36 -14.62 9.17
CA GLN A 56 14.25 -15.15 10.55
C GLN A 56 13.27 -16.32 10.66
N ASN A 57 12.23 -16.35 9.82
CA ASN A 57 11.21 -17.40 9.80
C ASN A 57 11.52 -18.52 8.79
N GLY A 58 12.74 -18.60 8.26
CA GLY A 58 13.21 -19.69 7.41
C GLY A 58 12.66 -19.68 5.98
N TYR A 59 12.22 -18.52 5.49
CA TYR A 59 11.87 -18.33 4.09
C TYR A 59 13.10 -17.94 3.27
N ALA A 60 13.29 -18.59 2.13
CA ALA A 60 14.30 -18.23 1.14
C ALA A 60 13.68 -17.34 0.05
N VAL A 61 14.23 -16.15 -0.16
CA VAL A 61 13.78 -15.23 -1.22
C VAL A 61 14.15 -15.80 -2.60
N ARG A 62 13.18 -15.85 -3.51
CA ARG A 62 13.33 -16.28 -4.91
C ARG A 62 13.24 -15.11 -5.87
N GLU A 63 12.35 -14.16 -5.57
CA GLU A 63 12.28 -12.86 -6.23
C GLU A 63 12.15 -11.79 -5.16
N ASP A 64 13.08 -10.83 -5.15
CA ASP A 64 13.08 -9.72 -4.20
C ASP A 64 12.03 -8.67 -4.59
N TYR A 65 11.68 -7.82 -3.63
CA TYR A 65 10.81 -6.66 -3.80
C TYR A 65 11.30 -5.77 -4.95
N ALA A 66 10.37 -5.39 -5.82
CA ALA A 66 10.58 -4.40 -6.86
C ALA A 66 9.34 -3.50 -6.93
N SER A 67 9.54 -2.18 -7.01
CA SER A 67 8.46 -1.20 -7.14
C SER A 67 7.91 -1.20 -8.57
N VAL A 68 7.21 -2.27 -8.92
CA VAL A 68 6.58 -2.49 -10.23
C VAL A 68 5.14 -2.97 -10.01
N PRO A 69 4.20 -2.71 -10.94
CA PRO A 69 2.84 -3.22 -10.81
C PRO A 69 2.83 -4.75 -10.91
N ARG A 70 2.59 -5.45 -9.79
CA ARG A 70 2.41 -6.90 -9.70
C ARG A 70 1.36 -7.24 -8.63
N PRO A 71 0.73 -8.43 -8.69
CA PRO A 71 -0.32 -8.81 -7.75
C PRO A 71 0.21 -9.32 -6.40
N PHE A 72 1.50 -9.16 -6.11
CA PHE A 72 2.20 -9.51 -4.87
C PHE A 72 3.58 -8.84 -4.95
N ASP A 73 4.34 -8.67 -3.87
CA ASP A 73 5.62 -7.93 -3.89
C ASP A 73 6.87 -8.80 -3.91
N VAL A 74 6.86 -9.95 -3.24
CA VAL A 74 8.03 -10.85 -3.07
C VAL A 74 7.63 -12.30 -3.35
N VAL A 75 8.55 -13.10 -3.89
CA VAL A 75 8.37 -14.56 -3.99
C VAL A 75 9.36 -15.25 -3.07
N VAL A 76 8.88 -16.19 -2.26
CA VAL A 76 9.70 -16.93 -1.30
C VAL A 76 9.43 -18.43 -1.32
N ALA A 77 10.35 -19.22 -0.78
CA ALA A 77 10.20 -20.66 -0.60
C ALA A 77 10.45 -21.09 0.84
N LYS A 78 9.63 -22.02 1.36
CA LYS A 78 9.81 -22.65 2.69
C LYS A 78 9.22 -24.05 2.68
N GLY A 79 9.95 -25.04 3.20
CA GLY A 79 9.47 -26.42 3.28
C GLY A 79 9.02 -27.02 1.94
N GLY A 80 9.78 -26.76 0.86
CA GLY A 80 9.45 -27.23 -0.49
C GLY A 80 8.27 -26.51 -1.16
N GLN A 81 7.69 -25.50 -0.52
CA GLN A 81 6.53 -24.74 -1.01
C GLN A 81 6.92 -23.30 -1.37
N THR A 82 6.37 -22.80 -2.48
CA THR A 82 6.47 -21.39 -2.90
C THR A 82 5.34 -20.54 -2.31
N TYR A 83 5.66 -19.38 -1.77
CA TYR A 83 4.70 -18.39 -1.29
C TYR A 83 4.94 -17.07 -2.00
N VAL A 84 3.90 -16.26 -2.06
CA VAL A 84 4.01 -14.85 -2.46
C VAL A 84 3.73 -13.98 -1.24
N VAL A 85 4.37 -12.81 -1.18
CA VAL A 85 4.25 -11.89 -0.05
C VAL A 85 3.85 -10.53 -0.56
N GLU A 86 2.82 -9.94 0.03
CA GLU A 86 2.39 -8.56 -0.17
C GLU A 86 2.85 -7.71 1.01
N VAL A 87 3.51 -6.60 0.73
CA VAL A 87 4.08 -5.66 1.70
C VAL A 87 3.21 -4.41 1.76
N LYS A 88 2.51 -4.24 2.89
CA LYS A 88 1.73 -3.03 3.18
C LYS A 88 2.45 -2.18 4.21
N GLY A 89 3.10 -1.12 3.73
CA GLY A 89 3.71 -0.10 4.59
C GLY A 89 2.67 0.88 5.14
N LYS A 90 2.71 1.17 6.44
CA LYS A 90 1.81 2.12 7.10
C LYS A 90 2.55 2.98 8.10
N TRP A 91 2.41 4.30 8.02
CA TRP A 91 2.96 5.16 9.07
C TRP A 91 2.24 4.92 10.41
N VAL A 92 2.99 4.83 11.49
CA VAL A 92 2.50 4.49 12.84
C VAL A 92 1.43 5.47 13.35
N GLY A 93 1.49 6.75 12.96
CA GLY A 93 0.47 7.75 13.33
C GLY A 93 -0.83 7.66 12.53
N ARG A 94 -0.96 6.66 11.64
CA ARG A 94 -2.16 6.37 10.83
C ARG A 94 -2.56 4.90 10.95
N ARG A 95 -2.41 4.29 12.12
CA ARG A 95 -2.76 2.89 12.38
C ARG A 95 -4.22 2.55 12.05
N ASP A 96 -5.12 3.51 12.28
CA ASP A 96 -6.56 3.35 12.10
C ASP A 96 -7.03 3.57 10.65
N ASP A 97 -6.17 4.16 9.81
CA ASP A 97 -6.47 4.30 8.39
C ASP A 97 -6.49 2.90 7.73
N PRO A 98 -7.40 2.63 6.78
CA PRO A 98 -7.50 1.33 6.14
C PRO A 98 -6.21 0.95 5.41
N ILE A 99 -5.96 -0.35 5.29
CA ILE A 99 -4.90 -0.89 4.43
C ILE A 99 -5.48 -1.07 3.03
N SER A 100 -4.88 -0.45 2.03
CA SER A 100 -5.39 -0.50 0.67
C SER A 100 -4.77 -1.63 -0.12
N PHE A 101 -5.59 -2.33 -0.89
CA PHE A 101 -5.20 -3.35 -1.85
C PHE A 101 -5.71 -2.99 -3.24
N THR A 102 -4.97 -3.38 -4.27
CA THR A 102 -5.48 -3.36 -5.65
C THR A 102 -6.40 -4.57 -5.89
N ALA A 103 -7.26 -4.48 -6.90
CA ALA A 103 -8.09 -5.64 -7.29
C ALA A 103 -7.25 -6.86 -7.66
N ASN A 104 -6.14 -6.65 -8.38
CA ASN A 104 -5.26 -7.75 -8.79
C ASN A 104 -4.63 -8.48 -7.60
N GLU A 105 -4.24 -7.77 -6.54
CA GLU A 105 -3.76 -8.39 -5.30
C GLU A 105 -4.85 -9.25 -4.64
N ILE A 106 -6.08 -8.71 -4.52
CA ILE A 106 -7.20 -9.42 -3.89
C ILE A 106 -7.61 -10.65 -4.71
N ASP A 107 -7.69 -10.53 -6.03
CA ASP A 107 -8.04 -11.64 -6.91
C ASP A 107 -6.99 -12.75 -6.84
N PHE A 108 -5.70 -12.40 -6.83
CA PHE A 108 -4.64 -13.39 -6.72
C PHE A 108 -4.61 -14.04 -5.34
N ALA A 109 -4.72 -13.25 -4.27
CA ALA A 109 -4.76 -13.72 -2.89
C ALA A 109 -5.95 -14.67 -2.65
N SER A 110 -7.12 -14.35 -3.22
CA SER A 110 -8.33 -15.16 -3.09
C SER A 110 -8.23 -16.53 -3.78
N ARG A 111 -7.43 -16.63 -4.86
CA ARG A 111 -7.16 -17.91 -5.54
C ARG A 111 -6.23 -18.82 -4.75
N PHE A 112 -5.33 -18.26 -3.94
CA PHE A 112 -4.30 -18.99 -3.22
C PHE A 112 -4.16 -18.52 -1.74
N PRO A 113 -5.23 -18.60 -0.93
CA PRO A 113 -5.32 -17.88 0.34
C PRO A 113 -4.34 -18.38 1.41
N ASP A 114 -3.86 -19.62 1.32
CA ASP A 114 -2.86 -20.20 2.22
C ASP A 114 -1.41 -19.96 1.76
N ARG A 115 -1.22 -19.48 0.52
CA ARG A 115 0.10 -19.28 -0.11
C ARG A 115 0.41 -17.81 -0.38
N TYR A 116 -0.57 -16.94 -0.16
CA TYR A 116 -0.44 -15.50 -0.21
C TYR A 116 -0.27 -14.94 1.20
N ILE A 117 0.90 -14.40 1.52
CA ILE A 117 1.20 -13.83 2.83
C ILE A 117 1.01 -12.32 2.76
N VAL A 118 0.14 -11.77 3.59
CA VAL A 118 0.00 -10.33 3.78
C VAL A 118 0.87 -9.92 4.96
N CYS A 119 1.81 -9.00 4.71
CA CYS A 119 2.64 -8.39 5.73
C CYS A 119 2.31 -6.91 5.88
N ILE A 120 1.80 -6.52 7.05
CA ILE A 120 1.57 -5.11 7.40
C ILE A 120 2.71 -4.64 8.30
N ALA A 121 3.53 -3.73 7.79
CA ALA A 121 4.62 -3.11 8.52
C ALA A 121 4.24 -1.69 8.92
N TYR A 122 4.15 -1.44 10.22
CA TYR A 122 4.02 -0.09 10.76
C TYR A 122 5.40 0.55 10.89
N THR A 123 5.59 1.68 10.22
CA THR A 123 6.87 2.37 10.13
C THR A 123 6.83 3.77 10.74
N ASP A 124 7.98 4.24 11.15
CA ASP A 124 8.22 5.60 11.62
C ASP A 124 9.52 6.11 10.98
N GLY A 125 9.38 6.88 9.90
CA GLY A 125 10.49 7.17 9.00
C GLY A 125 11.05 5.88 8.38
N ASP A 126 12.34 5.63 8.60
CA ASP A 126 13.03 4.45 8.07
C ASP A 126 13.01 3.24 9.02
N ARG A 127 12.38 3.39 10.20
CA ARG A 127 12.34 2.36 11.24
C ARG A 127 11.07 1.51 11.11
N CYS A 128 11.23 0.19 11.18
CA CYS A 128 10.13 -0.72 11.44
C CYS A 128 9.78 -0.73 12.93
N VAL A 129 8.53 -0.41 13.25
CA VAL A 129 8.03 -0.35 14.63
C VAL A 129 7.30 -1.63 15.00
N GLU A 130 6.46 -2.13 14.09
CA GLU A 130 5.65 -3.32 14.30
C GLU A 130 5.43 -4.01 12.96
N LEU A 131 5.38 -5.35 12.99
CA LEU A 131 5.14 -6.17 11.81
C LEU A 131 4.16 -7.28 12.13
N ALA A 132 3.16 -7.44 11.27
CA ALA A 132 2.26 -8.58 11.28
C ALA A 132 2.24 -9.23 9.89
N CYS A 133 2.78 -10.45 9.78
CA CYS A 133 2.75 -11.26 8.58
C CYS A 133 1.87 -12.50 8.79
N LYS A 134 0.92 -12.75 7.89
CA LYS A 134 0.03 -13.92 7.96
C LYS A 134 -0.51 -14.32 6.58
N PRO A 135 -0.86 -15.61 6.39
CA PRO A 135 -1.59 -16.03 5.19
C PRO A 135 -2.90 -15.26 5.02
N PHE A 136 -3.32 -15.04 3.78
CA PHE A 136 -4.53 -14.30 3.46
C PHE A 136 -5.79 -14.94 4.06
N ALA A 137 -5.84 -16.27 4.13
CA ALA A 137 -6.89 -17.01 4.84
C ALA A 137 -7.03 -16.60 6.32
N GLN A 138 -5.91 -16.31 7.00
CA GLN A 138 -5.92 -15.81 8.38
C GLN A 138 -6.23 -14.33 8.42
N PHE A 139 -5.68 -13.55 7.49
CA PHE A 139 -5.95 -12.11 7.36
C PHE A 139 -7.45 -11.81 7.32
N GLN A 140 -8.22 -12.53 6.51
CA GLN A 140 -9.67 -12.31 6.36
C GLN A 140 -10.52 -12.63 7.60
N LYS A 141 -9.95 -13.33 8.59
CA LYS A 141 -10.60 -13.57 9.89
C LYS A 141 -10.58 -12.33 10.77
N GLU A 142 -9.54 -11.51 10.64
CA GLU A 142 -9.30 -10.33 11.47
C GLU A 142 -9.65 -9.02 10.75
N TRP A 143 -9.66 -9.03 9.42
CA TRP A 143 -9.87 -7.85 8.58
C TRP A 143 -11.08 -8.01 7.67
N VAL A 144 -11.82 -6.91 7.47
CA VAL A 144 -12.94 -6.80 6.53
C VAL A 144 -12.46 -6.04 5.31
N LEU A 145 -12.63 -6.63 4.13
CA LEU A 145 -12.35 -5.99 2.84
C LEU A 145 -13.61 -5.31 2.32
N GLU A 146 -13.49 -4.02 2.03
CA GLU A 146 -14.56 -3.18 1.51
C GLU A 146 -14.14 -2.57 0.17
N THR A 147 -15.03 -2.60 -0.82
CA THR A 147 -14.81 -1.87 -2.08
C THR A 147 -14.89 -0.37 -1.84
N VAL A 148 -14.02 0.39 -2.49
CA VAL A 148 -14.07 1.84 -2.42
C VAL A 148 -15.06 2.36 -3.46
N ARG A 149 -16.19 2.92 -3.01
CA ARG A 149 -17.21 3.48 -3.93
C ARG A 149 -16.58 4.50 -4.88
N GLY A 150 -16.83 4.32 -6.18
CA GLY A 150 -16.28 5.17 -7.24
C GLY A 150 -14.85 4.82 -7.67
N ILE A 151 -14.24 3.75 -7.13
CA ILE A 151 -12.93 3.24 -7.54
C ILE A 151 -13.01 1.72 -7.70
N GLU A 152 -13.29 1.26 -8.93
CA GLU A 152 -13.58 -0.16 -9.23
C GLU A 152 -12.39 -1.11 -8.98
N TYR A 153 -11.17 -0.59 -8.80
CA TYR A 153 -9.94 -1.38 -8.71
C TYR A 153 -9.25 -1.31 -7.33
N LYS A 154 -9.99 -0.91 -6.28
CA LYS A 154 -9.42 -0.69 -4.94
C LYS A 154 -10.28 -1.28 -3.83
N TYR A 155 -9.61 -2.01 -2.95
CA TYR A 155 -10.17 -2.53 -1.71
C TYR A 155 -9.50 -1.85 -0.51
N ASN A 156 -10.28 -1.59 0.53
CA ASN A 156 -9.79 -1.15 1.83
C ASN A 156 -10.04 -2.26 2.84
N ALA A 157 -8.99 -2.68 3.53
CA ALA A 157 -9.08 -3.58 4.67
C ALA A 157 -9.11 -2.78 5.97
N ARG A 158 -10.08 -3.10 6.83
CA ARG A 158 -10.18 -2.57 8.21
C ARG A 158 -10.19 -3.72 9.20
N LYS A 159 -9.54 -3.56 10.36
CA LYS A 159 -9.66 -4.55 11.44
C LYS A 159 -11.12 -4.64 11.88
N ARG A 160 -11.60 -5.85 12.13
CA ARG A 160 -12.91 -6.08 12.76
C ARG A 160 -12.88 -5.45 14.16
N GLN A 161 -13.93 -4.71 14.52
CA GLN A 161 -14.07 -4.18 15.87
C GLN A 161 -14.30 -5.36 16.85
N GLY A 162 -13.50 -5.43 17.92
CA GLY A 162 -13.59 -6.49 18.94
C GLY A 162 -12.64 -7.68 18.76
N SER A 163 -11.61 -7.56 17.90
CA SER A 163 -10.49 -8.52 17.80
C SER A 163 -9.35 -8.17 18.74
#